data_AF-A0A942KKF6-F1
#
_entry.id   AF-A0A942KKF6-F1
#
_cell.length_a   1.000
_cell.length_b   1.000
_cell.length_c   1.000
_cell.angle_alpha   90.00
_cell.angle_beta   90.00
_cell.angle_gamma   90.00
#
_symmetry.space_group_name_H-M   'P 1'
#
loop_
_entity.id
_entity.type
_entity.pdbx_description
1 polymer ?
#
loop_
_entity_poly.entity_id
_entity_poly.type
_entity_poly.pdbx_seq_one_letter_code
_entity_poly.pdbx_strand_id
1 'polypeptide(L)'
;MIAVLTYLASKVFRLATLLIAVCALSFWLMHVSPIDPVQAYVGADMMLVSPEQRAEIAERWGLDKPPGERFLLWTVSLAQGDLGTSMIHRQPVSTVIVERFAASLALMGTAWTLSGVFGFALGVIAARFRGTLTDRAIKWYCLTLASTPAFWLGLLLLMVFAVWLGLLPMGLASPVGVLA
;
A
#
# COMPACT_ATOMS: atom_id res chain seq x y z
N MET A 1 10.71 17.29 27.57
CA MET A 1 9.50 17.81 26.89
C MET A 1 9.83 18.53 25.59
N ILE A 2 10.68 19.56 25.59
CA ILE A 2 11.08 20.31 24.38
C ILE A 2 11.70 19.39 23.30
N ALA A 3 12.64 18.50 23.68
CA ALA A 3 13.25 17.56 22.73
C ALA A 3 12.24 16.61 22.03
N VAL A 4 11.19 16.18 22.76
CA VAL A 4 10.13 15.32 22.20
C VAL A 4 9.28 16.10 21.20
N LEU A 5 8.91 17.34 21.54
CA LEU A 5 8.15 18.22 20.63
C LEU A 5 8.95 18.54 19.36
N THR A 6 10.24 18.86 19.49
CA THR A 6 11.12 19.11 18.33
C THR A 6 11.26 17.86 17.46
N TYR A 7 11.37 16.67 18.07
CA TYR A 7 11.41 15.41 17.34
C TYR A 7 10.11 15.16 16.58
N LEU A 8 8.95 15.28 17.23
CA LEU A 8 7.64 15.09 16.59
C LEU A 8 7.42 16.11 15.47
N ALA A 9 7.73 17.38 15.70
CA ALA A 9 7.64 18.42 14.67
C ALA A 9 8.52 18.09 13.46
N SER A 10 9.75 17.61 13.68
CA SER A 10 10.64 17.19 12.59
C SER A 10 10.07 16.01 11.78
N LYS A 11 9.36 15.08 12.44
CA LYS A 11 8.72 13.93 11.78
C LYS A 11 7.51 14.37 10.98
N VAL A 12 6.64 15.20 11.55
CA VAL A 12 5.47 15.77 10.85
C VAL A 12 5.92 16.59 9.65
N PHE A 13 6.95 17.41 9.80
CA PHE A 13 7.51 18.19 8.68
C PHE A 13 8.02 17.28 7.57
N ARG A 14 8.82 16.25 7.89
CA ARG A 14 9.32 15.27 6.89
C ARG A 14 8.19 14.51 6.21
N LEU A 15 7.14 14.13 6.95
CA LEU A 15 5.98 13.45 6.38
C LEU A 15 5.23 14.39 5.45
N ALA A 16 4.98 15.63 5.87
CA ALA A 16 4.28 16.62 5.05
C ALA A 16 5.04 16.92 3.76
N THR A 17 6.36 17.15 3.83
CA THR A 17 7.17 17.40 2.62
C THR A 17 7.22 16.19 1.70
N LEU A 18 7.32 14.98 2.24
CA LEU A 18 7.22 13.75 1.45
C LEU A 18 5.86 13.62 0.75
N LEU A 19 4.76 13.83 1.47
CA LEU A 19 3.42 13.73 0.91
C LEU A 19 3.19 14.77 -0.19
N ILE A 20 3.61 16.02 0.02
CA ILE A 20 3.54 17.08 -1.00
C ILE A 20 4.35 16.67 -2.24
N ALA A 21 5.58 16.19 -2.06
CA ALA A 21 6.43 15.74 -3.16
C ALA A 21 5.80 14.57 -3.93
N VAL A 22 5.26 13.56 -3.22
CA VAL A 22 4.59 12.41 -3.82
C VAL A 22 3.32 12.83 -4.57
N CYS A 23 2.51 13.72 -4.01
CA CYS A 23 1.29 14.22 -4.67
C CYS A 23 1.64 15.00 -5.95
N ALA A 24 2.59 15.94 -5.85
CA ALA A 24 3.03 16.74 -7.00
C ALA A 24 3.66 15.85 -8.09
N LEU A 25 4.53 14.91 -7.71
CA LEU A 25 5.15 13.98 -8.65
C LEU A 25 4.12 13.04 -9.30
N SER A 26 3.19 12.49 -8.52
CA SER A 26 2.12 11.62 -9.05
C SER A 26 1.21 12.38 -10.01
N PHE A 27 0.83 13.61 -9.67
CA PHE A 27 0.04 14.47 -10.55
C PHE A 27 0.79 14.81 -11.83
N TRP A 28 2.07 15.16 -11.72
CA TRP A 28 2.92 15.41 -12.88
C TRP A 28 3.04 14.19 -13.78
N LEU A 29 3.31 13.01 -13.21
CA LEU A 29 3.37 11.73 -13.94
C LEU A 29 2.06 11.41 -14.65
N MET A 30 0.91 11.63 -13.99
CA MET A 30 -0.41 11.46 -14.62
C MET A 30 -0.62 12.47 -15.76
N HIS A 31 -0.16 13.71 -15.62
CA HIS A 31 -0.32 14.73 -16.65
C HIS A 31 0.54 14.47 -17.89
N VAL A 32 1.79 14.02 -17.70
CA VAL A 32 2.70 13.69 -18.83
C VAL A 32 2.48 12.29 -19.39
N SER A 33 1.60 11.50 -18.76
CA SER A 33 1.25 10.16 -19.22
C SER A 33 0.62 10.23 -20.61
N PRO A 34 1.05 9.39 -21.57
CA PRO A 34 0.40 9.28 -22.87
C PRO A 34 -0.94 8.53 -22.80
N ILE A 35 -1.29 7.96 -21.64
CA ILE A 35 -2.51 7.17 -21.43
C ILE A 35 -3.68 8.12 -21.14
N ASP A 36 -4.71 8.06 -21.97
CA ASP A 36 -5.97 8.77 -21.72
C ASP A 36 -6.66 8.20 -20.47
N PRO A 37 -6.90 9.02 -19.43
CA PRO A 37 -7.51 8.56 -18.19
C PRO A 37 -8.94 8.03 -18.37
N VAL A 38 -9.70 8.55 -19.34
CA VAL A 38 -11.06 8.04 -19.63
C VAL A 38 -10.95 6.64 -20.23
N GLN A 39 -10.07 6.47 -21.22
CA GLN A 39 -9.81 5.16 -21.83
C GLN A 39 -9.27 4.15 -20.81
N ALA A 40 -8.36 4.55 -19.93
CA ALA A 40 -7.81 3.68 -18.89
C ALA A 40 -8.88 3.22 -17.89
N TYR A 41 -9.86 4.07 -17.60
CA TYR A 41 -10.96 3.76 -16.69
C TYR A 41 -12.03 2.88 -17.33
N VAL A 42 -12.48 3.23 -18.54
CA VAL A 42 -13.51 2.48 -19.26
C VAL A 42 -12.96 1.14 -19.76
N GLY A 43 -11.67 1.09 -20.08
CA GLY A 43 -10.99 -0.15 -20.48
C GLY A 43 -11.50 -0.67 -21.82
N ALA A 44 -11.81 -1.96 -21.88
CA ALA A 44 -12.25 -2.64 -23.11
C ALA A 44 -13.57 -2.08 -23.65
N ASP A 45 -14.43 -1.52 -22.78
CA ASP A 45 -15.72 -0.96 -23.15
C ASP A 45 -15.61 0.42 -23.84
N MET A 46 -14.40 0.96 -24.01
CA MET A 46 -14.19 2.27 -24.64
C MET A 46 -14.70 2.30 -26.10
N MET A 47 -14.75 1.14 -26.77
CA MET A 47 -15.34 1.02 -28.10
C MET A 47 -16.86 1.25 -28.13
N LEU A 48 -17.52 1.17 -26.97
CA LEU A 48 -18.97 1.37 -26.81
C LEU A 48 -19.31 2.80 -26.35
N VAL A 49 -18.31 3.62 -26.03
CA VAL A 49 -18.49 5.00 -25.55
C VAL A 49 -18.45 5.97 -26.72
N SER A 50 -19.51 6.75 -26.92
CA SER A 50 -19.54 7.76 -27.98
C SER A 50 -18.57 8.91 -27.68
N PRO A 51 -18.10 9.66 -28.70
CA PRO A 51 -17.28 10.84 -28.48
C PRO A 51 -17.92 11.88 -27.56
N GLU A 52 -19.25 12.01 -27.61
CA GLU A 52 -20.04 12.91 -26.78
C GLU A 52 -20.03 12.46 -25.30
N GLN A 53 -20.24 11.17 -25.05
CA GLN A 53 -20.18 10.60 -23.70
C GLN A 53 -18.77 10.70 -23.10
N ARG A 54 -17.74 10.50 -23.92
CA ARG A 54 -16.35 10.73 -23.50
C ARG A 54 -16.11 12.18 -23.09
N ALA A 55 -16.61 13.15 -23.87
CA ALA A 55 -16.46 14.57 -23.56
C ALA A 55 -17.15 14.92 -22.23
N GLU A 56 -18.35 14.37 -21.99
CA GLU A 56 -19.07 14.57 -20.73
C GLU A 56 -18.30 14.01 -19.52
N ILE A 57 -17.69 12.82 -19.66
CA ILE A 57 -16.84 12.24 -18.60
C ILE A 57 -15.61 13.13 -18.36
N ALA A 58 -14.97 13.59 -19.43
CA ALA A 58 -13.79 14.44 -19.34
C ALA A 58 -14.08 15.76 -18.62
N GLU A 59 -15.19 16.41 -18.94
CA GLU A 59 -15.66 17.64 -18.28
C GLU A 59 -15.99 17.39 -16.80
N ARG A 60 -16.73 16.31 -16.49
CA ARG A 60 -17.05 15.94 -15.09
C ARG A 60 -15.79 15.68 -14.25
N TRP A 61 -14.71 15.20 -14.86
CA TRP A 61 -13.43 14.95 -14.18
C TRP A 61 -12.47 16.15 -14.24
N GLY A 62 -12.91 17.25 -14.86
CA GLY A 62 -12.13 18.47 -15.03
C GLY A 62 -10.90 18.28 -15.91
N LEU A 63 -10.91 17.31 -16.83
CA LEU A 63 -9.78 17.05 -17.75
C LEU A 63 -9.61 18.17 -18.80
N ASP A 64 -10.65 18.96 -19.02
CA ASP A 64 -10.70 20.17 -19.85
C ASP A 64 -9.90 21.35 -19.25
N LYS A 65 -9.66 21.32 -17.93
CA LYS A 65 -8.99 22.40 -17.21
C LYS A 65 -7.47 22.31 -17.28
N PRO A 66 -6.75 23.45 -17.21
CA PRO A 66 -5.30 23.46 -17.10
C PRO A 66 -4.81 22.63 -15.90
N PRO A 67 -3.67 21.92 -16.02
CA PRO A 67 -3.18 21.00 -14.99
C PRO A 67 -2.96 21.69 -13.64
N GLY A 68 -2.48 22.94 -13.63
CA GLY A 68 -2.32 23.72 -12.40
C GLY A 68 -3.64 24.00 -11.69
N GLU A 69 -4.70 24.35 -12.43
CA GLU A 69 -6.02 24.59 -11.87
C GLU A 69 -6.60 23.29 -11.28
N ARG A 70 -6.49 22.17 -12.00
CA ARG A 70 -6.92 20.85 -11.53
C ARG A 70 -6.23 20.44 -10.23
N PHE A 71 -4.91 20.63 -10.16
CA PHE A 71 -4.14 20.32 -8.96
C PHE A 71 -4.57 21.19 -7.77
N LEU A 72 -4.80 22.49 -7.98
CA LEU A 72 -5.26 23.40 -6.94
C LEU A 72 -6.66 23.04 -6.44
N LEU A 73 -7.62 22.79 -7.35
CA LEU A 73 -8.97 22.38 -6.98
C LEU A 73 -8.98 21.07 -6.19
N TRP A 74 -8.20 20.08 -6.61
CA TRP A 74 -8.01 18.84 -5.87
C TRP A 74 -7.40 19.08 -4.50
N THR A 75 -6.36 19.92 -4.40
CA THR A 75 -5.69 20.23 -3.13
C THR A 75 -6.63 20.96 -2.16
N VAL A 76 -7.46 21.89 -2.64
CA VAL A 76 -8.45 22.60 -1.82
C VAL A 76 -9.51 21.63 -1.30
N SER A 77 -10.03 20.75 -2.15
CA SER A 77 -11.01 19.73 -1.76
C SER A 77 -10.42 18.80 -0.68
N LEU A 78 -9.18 18.35 -0.88
CA LEU A 78 -8.43 17.54 0.08
C LEU A 78 -8.26 18.27 1.44
N ALA A 79 -7.93 19.56 1.41
CA ALA A 79 -7.78 20.37 2.62
C ALA A 79 -9.11 20.57 3.38
N GLN A 80 -10.25 20.48 2.68
CA GLN A 80 -11.59 20.50 3.26
C GLN A 80 -12.05 19.11 3.77
N GLY A 81 -11.22 18.07 3.58
CA GLY A 81 -11.52 16.70 3.98
C GLY A 81 -12.28 15.91 2.90
N ASP A 82 -12.49 16.47 1.71
CA ASP A 82 -13.08 15.75 0.59
C ASP A 82 -11.99 15.03 -0.22
N LEU A 83 -11.91 13.71 -0.03
CA LEU A 83 -11.02 12.82 -0.78
C LEU A 83 -11.61 12.38 -2.13
N GLY A 84 -12.88 12.69 -2.38
CA GLY A 84 -13.63 12.25 -3.54
C GLY A 84 -13.98 10.75 -3.53
N THR A 85 -14.36 10.27 -4.70
CA THR A 85 -14.75 8.87 -4.95
C THR A 85 -13.67 8.17 -5.76
N SER A 86 -13.33 6.94 -5.37
CA SER A 86 -12.43 6.10 -6.14
C SER A 86 -13.11 5.68 -7.44
N MET A 87 -12.47 5.98 -8.57
CA MET A 87 -12.95 5.52 -9.88
C MET A 87 -12.90 3.99 -9.94
N ILE A 88 -11.78 3.38 -9.54
CA ILE A 88 -11.57 1.93 -9.60
C ILE A 88 -12.54 1.16 -8.68
N HIS A 89 -12.67 1.58 -7.42
CA HIS A 89 -13.49 0.87 -6.43
C HIS A 89 -14.95 1.35 -6.36
N ARG A 90 -15.31 2.41 -7.09
CA ARG A 90 -16.66 3.01 -7.12
C ARG A 90 -17.24 3.34 -5.73
N GLN A 91 -16.37 3.71 -4.79
CA GLN A 91 -16.72 4.04 -3.41
C GLN A 91 -15.86 5.19 -2.87
N PRO A 92 -16.24 5.88 -1.77
CA PRO A 92 -15.47 6.98 -1.22
C PRO A 92 -14.01 6.57 -0.93
N VAL A 93 -13.06 7.43 -1.30
CA VAL A 93 -11.62 7.14 -1.11
C VAL A 93 -11.28 6.89 0.37
N SER A 94 -11.96 7.58 1.28
CA SER A 94 -11.83 7.36 2.73
C SER A 94 -12.14 5.92 3.13
N THR A 95 -13.16 5.30 2.54
CA THR A 95 -13.55 3.92 2.82
C THR A 95 -12.47 2.96 2.35
N VAL A 96 -11.97 3.14 1.12
CA VAL A 96 -10.85 2.35 0.59
C VAL A 96 -9.62 2.46 1.49
N ILE A 97 -9.25 3.67 1.92
CA ILE A 97 -8.09 3.88 2.79
C ILE A 97 -8.26 3.14 4.11
N VAL A 98 -9.43 3.25 4.75
CA VAL A 98 -9.70 2.60 6.05
C VAL A 98 -9.63 1.07 5.92
N GLU A 99 -10.24 0.48 4.89
CA GLU A 99 -10.18 -0.96 4.64
C GLU A 99 -8.74 -1.46 4.46
N ARG A 100 -7.94 -0.76 3.65
CA ARG A 100 -6.54 -1.11 3.39
C ARG A 100 -5.66 -0.89 4.62
N PHE A 101 -5.94 0.16 5.38
CA PHE A 101 -5.24 0.45 6.63
C PHE A 101 -5.51 -0.63 7.68
N ALA A 102 -6.78 -1.04 7.85
CA ALA A 102 -7.15 -2.11 8.77
C ALA A 102 -6.46 -3.44 8.41
N ALA A 103 -6.45 -3.81 7.12
CA ALA A 103 -5.72 -4.98 6.66
C ALA A 103 -4.21 -4.88 6.95
N SER A 104 -3.60 -3.73 6.68
CA SER A 104 -2.17 -3.50 6.96
C SER A 104 -1.86 -3.59 8.45
N LEU A 105 -2.73 -3.04 9.29
CA LEU A 105 -2.59 -3.07 10.75
C LEU A 105 -2.72 -4.51 11.28
N ALA A 106 -3.67 -5.29 10.78
CA ALA A 106 -3.84 -6.69 11.15
C ALA A 106 -2.61 -7.52 10.76
N LEU A 107 -2.10 -7.35 9.54
CA LEU A 107 -0.90 -8.03 9.06
C LEU A 107 0.34 -7.63 9.89
N MET A 108 0.56 -6.34 10.09
CA MET A 108 1.69 -5.82 10.85
C MET A 108 1.63 -6.27 12.31
N GLY A 109 0.46 -6.18 12.94
CA GLY A 109 0.26 -6.62 14.32
C GLY A 109 0.55 -8.11 14.48
N THR A 110 0.01 -8.94 13.58
CA THR A 110 0.24 -10.39 13.60
C THR A 110 1.73 -10.71 13.40
N ALA A 111 2.36 -10.11 12.38
CA ALA A 111 3.78 -10.33 12.11
C ALA A 111 4.67 -9.88 13.28
N TRP A 112 4.41 -8.71 13.86
CA TRP A 112 5.15 -8.18 14.99
C TRP A 112 5.00 -9.05 16.24
N THR A 113 3.78 -9.48 16.57
CA THR A 113 3.53 -10.36 17.72
C THR A 113 4.20 -11.71 17.54
N LEU A 114 4.02 -12.38 16.40
CA LEU A 114 4.64 -13.68 16.14
C LEU A 114 6.16 -13.57 16.13
N SER A 115 6.72 -12.57 15.43
CA SER A 115 8.17 -12.35 15.40
C SER A 115 8.72 -12.03 16.79
N GLY A 116 8.00 -11.26 17.59
CA GLY A 116 8.39 -10.93 18.96
C GLY A 116 8.43 -12.17 19.85
N VAL A 117 7.35 -12.97 19.83
CA VAL A 117 7.25 -14.20 20.64
C VAL A 117 8.27 -15.24 20.23
N PHE A 118 8.31 -15.60 18.93
CA PHE A 118 9.25 -16.61 18.44
C PHE A 118 10.69 -16.15 18.51
N GLY A 119 10.97 -14.90 18.13
CA GLY A 119 12.32 -14.33 18.17
C GLY A 119 12.85 -14.28 19.61
N PHE A 120 12.04 -13.86 20.57
CA PHE A 120 12.42 -13.85 21.97
C PHE A 120 12.65 -15.27 22.51
N ALA A 121 11.72 -16.21 22.25
CA ALA A 121 11.85 -17.59 22.71
C ALA A 121 13.11 -18.27 22.15
N LEU A 122 13.34 -18.17 20.84
CA LEU A 122 14.55 -18.70 20.20
C LEU A 122 15.82 -18.03 20.74
N GLY A 123 15.78 -16.73 21.01
CA GLY A 123 16.88 -16.00 21.64
C GLY A 123 17.23 -16.52 23.04
N VAL A 124 16.22 -16.75 23.88
CA VAL A 124 16.41 -17.32 25.23
C VAL A 124 16.98 -18.74 25.16
N ILE A 125 16.47 -19.58 24.25
CA ILE A 125 16.96 -20.95 24.05
C ILE A 125 18.42 -20.93 23.59
N ALA A 126 18.76 -20.11 22.59
CA ALA A 126 20.13 -19.99 22.10
C ALA A 126 21.09 -19.49 23.19
N ALA A 127 20.66 -18.54 24.03
CA ALA A 127 21.44 -18.04 25.15
C ALA A 127 21.69 -19.12 26.22
N ARG A 128 20.68 -19.92 26.56
CA ARG A 128 20.81 -21.04 27.51
C ARG A 128 21.77 -22.12 27.02
N PHE A 129 21.70 -22.48 25.73
CA PHE A 129 22.49 -23.56 25.14
C PHE A 129 23.70 -23.04 24.34
N ARG A 130 24.29 -21.93 24.80
CA ARG A 130 25.38 -21.24 24.09
C ARG A 130 26.52 -22.20 23.71
N GLY A 131 26.96 -22.11 22.44
CA GLY A 131 28.08 -22.89 21.90
C GLY A 131 27.74 -24.31 21.44
N THR A 132 26.54 -24.81 21.76
CA THR A 132 26.06 -26.13 21.33
C THR A 132 25.56 -26.11 19.88
N LEU A 133 25.21 -27.30 19.33
CA LEU A 133 24.57 -27.41 18.03
C LEU A 133 23.23 -26.67 17.96
N THR A 134 22.46 -26.64 19.05
CA THR A 134 21.17 -25.93 19.11
C THR A 134 21.36 -24.42 18.91
N ASP A 135 22.32 -23.81 19.61
CA ASP A 135 22.66 -22.40 19.43
C ASP A 135 23.10 -22.11 17.98
N ARG A 136 23.96 -22.96 17.42
CA ARG A 136 24.41 -22.82 16.01
C ARG A 136 23.27 -22.94 15.01
N ALA A 137 22.36 -23.90 15.20
CA ALA A 137 21.20 -24.11 14.33
C ALA A 137 20.24 -22.90 14.37
N ILE A 138 19.94 -22.38 15.57
CA ILE A 138 19.09 -21.19 15.74
C ILE A 138 19.74 -19.98 15.06
N LYS A 139 21.03 -19.74 15.30
CA LYS A 139 21.75 -18.63 14.65
C LYS A 139 21.75 -18.75 13.13
N TRP A 140 21.98 -19.94 12.60
CA TRP A 140 21.95 -20.18 11.17
C TRP A 140 20.57 -19.89 10.59
N TYR A 141 19.50 -20.39 11.22
CA TYR A 141 18.12 -20.11 10.82
C TYR A 141 17.82 -18.60 10.82
N CYS A 142 18.12 -17.91 11.92
CA CYS A 142 17.89 -16.47 12.06
C CYS A 142 18.69 -15.66 11.03
N LEU A 143 19.96 -16.02 10.79
CA LEU A 143 20.80 -15.31 9.83
C LEU A 143 20.33 -15.52 8.40
N THR A 144 19.94 -16.74 8.04
CA THR A 144 19.37 -17.06 6.72
C THR A 144 18.11 -16.23 6.48
N LEU A 145 17.16 -16.23 7.42
CA LEU A 145 15.94 -15.42 7.29
C LEU A 145 16.24 -13.92 7.19
N ALA A 146 17.12 -13.40 8.05
CA ALA A 146 17.46 -11.98 8.07
C ALA A 146 18.21 -11.52 6.80
N SER A 147 18.94 -12.43 6.16
CA SER A 147 19.69 -12.15 4.93
C SER A 147 18.86 -12.39 3.67
N THR A 148 17.70 -13.05 3.79
CA THR A 148 16.84 -13.36 2.66
C THR A 148 15.94 -12.17 2.34
N PRO A 149 15.84 -11.75 1.06
CA PRO A 149 14.90 -10.70 0.67
C PRO A 149 13.46 -11.08 1.01
N ALA A 150 12.77 -10.22 1.75
CA ALA A 150 11.41 -10.49 2.23
C ALA A 150 10.42 -10.80 1.09
N PHE A 151 10.53 -10.09 -0.04
CA PHE A 151 9.67 -10.33 -1.20
C PHE A 151 9.86 -11.76 -1.76
N TRP A 152 11.10 -12.23 -1.84
CA TRP A 152 11.44 -13.55 -2.39
C TRP A 152 10.93 -14.65 -1.47
N LEU A 153 11.14 -14.48 -0.16
CA LEU A 153 10.60 -15.41 0.84
C LEU A 153 9.06 -15.45 0.78
N GLY A 154 8.41 -14.29 0.67
CA GLY A 154 6.96 -14.20 0.50
C GLY A 154 6.46 -14.97 -0.73
N LEU A 155 7.14 -14.84 -1.87
CA LEU A 155 6.80 -15.59 -3.09
C LEU A 155 6.98 -17.11 -2.93
N LEU A 156 8.04 -17.56 -2.27
CA LEU A 156 8.23 -18.99 -1.98
C LEU A 156 7.16 -19.54 -1.06
N LEU A 157 6.80 -18.80 -0.01
CA LEU A 157 5.73 -19.20 0.90
C LEU A 157 4.39 -19.29 0.16
N LEU A 158 4.09 -18.33 -0.73
CA LEU A 158 2.91 -18.41 -1.59
C LEU A 158 2.94 -19.66 -2.49
N MET A 159 4.07 -19.94 -3.14
CA MET A 159 4.20 -21.10 -4.03
C MET A 159 3.98 -22.43 -3.27
N VAL A 160 4.61 -22.59 -2.11
CA VAL A 160 4.47 -23.83 -1.33
C VAL A 160 3.08 -23.95 -0.73
N PHE A 161 2.62 -22.94 0.02
CA PHE A 161 1.40 -23.05 0.81
C PHE A 161 0.11 -22.82 0.03
N ALA A 162 0.11 -21.93 -0.97
CA ALA A 162 -1.07 -21.65 -1.76
C ALA A 162 -1.16 -22.52 -3.01
N VAL A 163 -0.05 -22.74 -3.72
CA VAL A 163 -0.07 -23.43 -5.02
C VAL A 163 0.09 -24.93 -4.88
N TRP A 164 1.17 -25.38 -4.25
CA TRP A 164 1.48 -26.83 -4.19
C TRP A 164 0.64 -27.55 -3.15
N LEU A 165 0.51 -26.98 -1.96
CA LEU A 165 -0.22 -27.61 -0.86
C LEU A 165 -1.72 -27.25 -0.84
N GLY A 166 -2.12 -26.16 -1.51
CA GLY A 166 -3.52 -25.70 -1.51
C GLY A 166 -4.07 -25.36 -0.11
N LEU A 167 -3.20 -25.09 0.86
CA LEU A 167 -3.57 -24.84 2.25
C LEU A 167 -4.10 -23.42 2.47
N LEU A 168 -3.61 -22.46 1.68
CA LEU A 168 -3.95 -21.04 1.81
C LEU A 168 -4.46 -20.50 0.45
N PRO A 169 -5.37 -19.52 0.45
CA PRO A 169 -5.83 -18.90 -0.79
C PRO A 169 -4.71 -18.10 -1.45
N MET A 170 -4.64 -18.15 -2.78
CA MET A 170 -3.73 -17.34 -3.58
C MET A 170 -4.29 -15.91 -3.71
N GLY A 171 -3.98 -15.07 -2.73
CA GLY A 171 -4.28 -13.63 -2.75
C GLY A 171 -5.76 -13.29 -2.57
N LEU A 172 -6.13 -12.74 -1.41
CA LEU A 172 -7.41 -12.06 -1.18
C LEU A 172 -7.24 -11.01 -0.08
N ALA A 173 -6.80 -9.81 -0.48
CA ALA A 173 -7.15 -8.59 0.25
C ALA A 173 -8.18 -7.80 -0.56
N SER A 174 -9.06 -8.47 -1.29
CA SER A 174 -10.26 -7.82 -1.82
C SER A 174 -11.21 -7.58 -0.64
N PRO A 175 -11.93 -6.44 -0.57
CA PRO A 175 -12.99 -6.26 0.41
C PRO A 175 -13.93 -7.47 0.40
N VAL A 176 -14.42 -7.86 1.57
CA VAL A 176 -15.33 -9.01 1.70
C VAL A 176 -16.52 -8.81 0.76
N GLY A 177 -16.71 -9.74 -0.20
CA GLY A 177 -17.81 -9.71 -1.17
C GLY A 177 -17.46 -9.24 -2.58
N VAL A 178 -16.21 -8.86 -2.86
CA VAL A 178 -15.74 -8.52 -4.21
C VAL A 178 -14.88 -9.66 -4.75
N LEU A 179 -15.33 -10.30 -5.84
CA LEU A 179 -14.54 -11.31 -6.56
C LEU A 179 -13.21 -10.68 -7.01
N ALA A 180 -12.12 -11.38 -6.72
CA ALA A 180 -10.76 -10.97 -7.10
C ALA A 180 -10.52 -11.07 -8.61
#